data_AF-A0A078LEC9-F1
#
_entry.id   AF-A0A078LEC9-F1
#
_cell.length_a   1.000
_cell.length_b   1.000
_cell.length_c   1.000
_cell.angle_alpha   90.00
_cell.angle_beta   90.00
_cell.angle_gamma   90.00
#
_symmetry.space_group_name_H-M   'P 1'
#
loop_
_entity.id
_entity.type
_entity.pdbx_description
1 polymer ?
#
loop_
_entity_poly.entity_id
_entity_poly.type
_entity_poly.pdbx_seq_one_letter_code
_entity_poly.pdbx_strand_id
1 'polypeptide(L)'
;MARQKKTVEVPGQESAPLPDTPRADEQTIQQLVGEQLDDAALNERNTLLATLNEQGAVIIARFEELGFTDLADQQLTDNLEFLQLVKKATTAAPAAPHGYVTNEEGKRQPVTGKPVLTEHGWHVPG
;
A
#
# COMPACT_ATOMS: atom_id res chain seq x y z
N MET A 1 36.44 -37.92 -46.31
CA MET A 1 37.54 -36.95 -46.14
C MET A 1 37.15 -35.67 -46.87
N ALA A 2 36.73 -34.65 -46.12
CA ALA A 2 36.01 -33.48 -46.64
C ALA A 2 36.92 -32.43 -47.29
N ARG A 3 36.40 -31.81 -48.35
CA ARG A 3 37.02 -30.82 -49.24
C ARG A 3 37.13 -29.45 -48.54
N GLN A 4 38.34 -28.87 -48.57
CA GLN A 4 38.63 -27.51 -48.10
C GLN A 4 37.79 -26.48 -48.89
N LYS A 5 37.10 -25.57 -48.18
CA LYS A 5 36.46 -24.40 -48.77
C LYS A 5 37.16 -23.15 -48.21
N LYS A 6 37.90 -22.47 -49.10
CA LYS A 6 38.58 -21.18 -48.86
C LYS A 6 37.56 -20.13 -48.41
N THR A 7 37.94 -19.32 -47.42
CA THR A 7 37.38 -18.00 -47.16
C THR A 7 37.54 -17.15 -48.42
N VAL A 8 36.43 -16.66 -48.96
CA VAL A 8 36.42 -15.58 -49.96
C VAL A 8 36.22 -14.30 -49.16
N GLU A 9 37.26 -13.48 -49.05
CA GLU A 9 37.11 -12.08 -48.64
C GLU A 9 36.68 -11.29 -49.87
N VAL A 10 35.48 -10.72 -49.81
CA VAL A 10 35.00 -9.74 -50.80
C VAL A 10 35.46 -8.36 -50.29
N PRO A 11 36.34 -7.65 -51.01
CA PRO A 11 36.82 -6.35 -50.56
C PRO A 11 35.74 -5.28 -50.76
N GLY A 12 35.44 -4.54 -49.69
CA GLY A 12 34.74 -3.25 -49.76
C GLY A 12 33.22 -3.30 -49.66
N GLN A 13 32.69 -3.43 -48.45
CA GLN A 13 31.55 -2.64 -48.01
C GLN A 13 31.71 -2.31 -46.52
N GLU A 14 32.20 -1.09 -46.30
CA GLU A 14 32.22 -0.39 -45.03
C GLU A 14 30.80 -0.36 -44.45
N SER A 15 30.56 -1.13 -43.38
CA SER A 15 29.38 -0.92 -42.54
C SER A 15 29.59 0.38 -41.79
N ALA A 16 28.91 1.42 -42.24
CA ALA A 16 28.75 2.64 -41.46
C ALA A 16 28.18 2.26 -40.08
N PRO A 17 28.80 2.68 -38.96
CA PRO A 17 28.18 2.52 -37.66
C PRO A 17 26.89 3.35 -37.65
N LEU A 18 25.76 2.67 -37.46
CA LEU A 18 24.49 3.28 -37.13
C LEU A 18 24.72 4.19 -35.89
N PRO A 19 24.14 5.40 -35.83
CA PRO A 19 24.29 6.25 -34.67
C PRO A 19 23.75 5.51 -33.45
N ASP A 20 24.59 5.37 -32.41
CA ASP A 20 24.18 4.92 -31.09
C ASP A 20 23.04 5.84 -30.62
N THR A 21 21.80 5.38 -30.77
CA THR A 21 20.72 5.81 -29.90
C THR A 21 21.24 5.59 -28.47
N PRO A 22 21.24 6.59 -27.59
CA PRO A 22 21.70 6.38 -26.23
C PRO A 22 20.77 5.35 -25.62
N ARG A 23 21.25 4.11 -25.52
CA ARG A 23 20.60 3.06 -24.77
C ARG A 23 20.62 3.57 -23.35
N ALA A 24 19.47 4.06 -22.87
CA ALA A 24 19.35 4.56 -21.51
C ALA A 24 20.01 3.55 -20.59
N ASP A 25 21.07 4.00 -19.89
CA ASP A 25 21.85 3.14 -19.01
C ASP A 25 20.91 2.42 -18.05
N GLU A 26 21.18 1.16 -17.72
CA GLU A 26 20.28 0.35 -16.88
C GLU A 26 20.00 1.01 -15.52
N GLN A 27 20.89 1.89 -15.06
CA GLN A 27 20.69 2.73 -13.87
C GLN A 27 19.62 3.81 -14.09
N THR A 28 19.60 4.46 -15.25
CA THR A 28 18.59 5.46 -15.64
C THR A 28 17.21 4.81 -15.77
N ILE A 29 17.14 3.60 -16.33
CA ILE A 29 15.87 2.85 -16.42
C ILE A 29 15.39 2.44 -15.02
N GLN A 30 16.28 1.97 -14.13
CA GLN A 30 15.90 1.62 -12.76
C GLN A 30 15.43 2.83 -11.94
N GLN A 31 16.05 4.00 -12.13
CA GLN A 31 15.61 5.24 -11.50
C GLN A 31 14.23 5.66 -12.01
N LEU A 32 14.02 5.69 -13.33
CA LEU A 32 12.71 6.04 -13.92
C LEU A 32 11.61 5.06 -13.52
N VAL A 33 11.92 3.77 -13.42
CA VAL A 33 10.98 2.76 -12.92
C VAL A 33 10.71 2.97 -11.43
N GLY A 34 11.71 3.31 -10.63
CA GLY A 34 11.55 3.67 -9.21
C GLY A 34 10.64 4.90 -9.04
N GLU A 35 10.95 5.99 -9.73
CA GLU A 35 10.15 7.23 -9.73
C GLU A 35 8.71 6.97 -10.19
N GLN A 36 8.51 6.13 -11.22
CA GLN A 36 7.18 5.77 -11.69
C GLN A 36 6.40 4.89 -10.70
N LEU A 37 7.08 3.98 -10.00
CA LEU A 37 6.48 3.17 -8.94
C LEU A 37 6.12 4.04 -7.73
N ASP A 38 6.96 5.01 -7.40
CA ASP A 38 6.71 5.99 -6.35
C ASP A 38 5.51 6.90 -6.71
N ASP A 39 5.43 7.37 -7.96
CA ASP A 39 4.29 8.15 -8.46
C ASP A 39 2.99 7.33 -8.45
N ALA A 40 3.04 6.06 -8.84
CA ALA A 40 1.89 5.16 -8.79
C ALA A 40 1.41 4.93 -7.35
N ALA A 41 2.33 4.68 -6.42
CA ALA A 41 2.04 4.50 -5.01
C ALA A 41 1.47 5.80 -4.38
N LEU A 42 2.05 6.96 -4.69
CA LEU A 42 1.56 8.27 -4.27
C LEU A 42 0.15 8.54 -4.81
N ASN A 43 -0.11 8.18 -6.07
CA ASN A 43 -1.43 8.34 -6.68
C ASN A 43 -2.48 7.42 -6.02
N GLU A 44 -2.13 6.17 -5.70
CA GLU A 44 -2.99 5.25 -4.98
C GLU A 44 -3.30 5.78 -3.57
N ARG A 45 -2.29 6.26 -2.84
CA ARG A 45 -2.46 6.88 -1.52
C ARG A 45 -3.41 8.06 -1.59
N ASN A 46 -3.18 9.01 -2.49
CA ASN A 46 -4.00 10.22 -2.64
C ASN A 46 -5.44 9.86 -3.04
N THR A 47 -5.61 8.87 -3.93
CA THR A 47 -6.93 8.34 -4.30
C THR A 47 -7.67 7.80 -3.07
N LEU A 48 -6.97 7.06 -2.20
CA LEU A 48 -7.60 6.49 -1.02
C LEU A 48 -7.93 7.55 0.03
N LEU A 49 -7.02 8.50 0.29
CA LEU A 49 -7.24 9.65 1.17
C LEU A 49 -8.47 10.46 0.74
N ALA A 50 -8.66 10.68 -0.56
CA ALA A 50 -9.82 11.39 -1.11
C ALA A 50 -11.16 10.67 -0.87
N THR A 51 -11.14 9.36 -0.55
CA THR A 51 -12.35 8.56 -0.28
C THR A 51 -12.66 8.40 1.21
N LEU A 52 -11.82 8.92 2.10
CA LEU A 52 -12.10 8.88 3.53
C LEU A 52 -13.26 9.82 3.88
N ASN A 53 -14.10 9.40 4.81
CA ASN A 53 -15.12 10.27 5.39
C ASN A 53 -14.51 11.21 6.44
N GLU A 54 -15.32 12.12 6.99
CA GLU A 54 -14.88 13.10 7.98
C GLU A 54 -14.19 12.45 9.20
N GLN A 55 -14.73 11.33 9.71
CA GLN A 55 -14.12 10.60 10.81
C GLN A 55 -12.74 10.02 10.43
N GLY A 56 -12.61 9.47 9.22
CA GLY A 56 -11.35 8.97 8.70
C GLY A 56 -10.31 10.08 8.61
N ALA A 57 -10.69 11.24 8.05
CA ALA A 57 -9.81 12.40 7.95
C ALA A 57 -9.34 12.91 9.32
N VAL A 58 -10.22 12.92 10.33
CA VAL A 58 -9.84 13.28 11.71
C VAL A 58 -8.83 12.29 12.29
N ILE A 59 -9.00 10.99 12.06
CA ILE A 59 -8.04 9.98 12.51
C ILE A 59 -6.67 10.22 11.86
N ILE A 60 -6.61 10.44 10.54
CA ILE A 60 -5.36 10.72 9.83
C ILE A 60 -4.68 11.95 10.42
N ALA A 61 -5.40 13.07 10.56
CA ALA A 61 -4.84 14.29 11.12
C ALA A 61 -4.27 14.10 12.54
N ARG A 62 -4.93 13.30 13.39
CA ARG A 62 -4.42 12.97 14.73
C ARG A 62 -3.18 12.11 14.71
N PHE A 63 -3.09 11.17 13.76
CA PHE A 63 -1.89 10.34 13.62
C PHE A 63 -0.69 11.15 13.13
N GLU A 64 -0.89 12.12 12.23
CA GLU A 64 0.15 13.06 11.80
C GLU A 64 0.60 13.98 12.93
N GLU A 65 -0.35 14.57 13.67
CA GLU A 65 -0.05 15.47 14.79
C GLU A 65 0.77 14.77 15.90
N LEU A 66 0.49 13.49 16.14
CA LEU A 66 1.17 12.68 17.15
C LEU A 66 2.44 12.00 16.64
N GLY A 67 2.73 12.07 15.34
CA GLY A 67 3.93 11.50 14.73
C GLY A 67 4.01 9.98 14.86
N PHE A 68 2.89 9.26 14.73
CA PHE A 68 2.90 7.80 14.84
C PHE A 68 3.59 7.15 13.65
N THR A 69 4.63 6.38 13.94
CA THR A 69 5.39 5.59 12.97
C THR A 69 5.23 4.09 13.22
N ASP A 70 5.55 3.29 12.20
CA ASP A 70 5.69 1.84 12.33
C ASP A 70 7.06 1.43 12.89
N LEU A 71 7.33 0.13 12.90
CA LEU A 71 8.60 -0.45 13.39
C LEU A 71 9.82 -0.09 12.53
N ALA A 72 9.62 0.48 11.34
CA ALA A 72 10.64 0.95 10.42
C ALA A 72 10.74 2.50 10.39
N ASP A 73 10.14 3.18 11.37
CA ASP A 73 10.07 4.64 11.46
C ASP A 73 9.34 5.32 10.28
N GLN A 74 8.51 4.57 9.54
CA GLN A 74 7.67 5.14 8.48
C GLN A 74 6.37 5.67 9.09
N GLN A 75 5.93 6.87 8.68
CA GLN A 75 4.66 7.42 9.14
C GLN A 75 3.52 6.47 8.77
N LEU A 76 2.67 6.13 9.74
CA LEU A 76 1.54 5.23 9.47
C LEU A 76 0.59 5.80 8.41
N THR A 77 0.50 7.13 8.30
CA THR A 77 -0.35 7.83 7.33
C THR A 77 0.14 7.73 5.88
N ASP A 78 1.40 7.32 5.66
CA ASP A 78 1.93 6.98 4.34
C ASP A 78 1.70 5.50 3.98
N ASN A 79 1.27 4.66 4.93
CA ASN A 79 1.05 3.24 4.72
C ASN A 79 -0.37 2.95 4.16
N LEU A 80 -0.45 2.35 2.98
CA LEU A 80 -1.72 2.03 2.31
C LEU A 80 -2.63 1.09 3.12
N GLU A 81 -2.08 0.08 3.79
CA GLU A 81 -2.87 -0.85 4.62
C GLU A 81 -3.49 -0.14 5.81
N PHE A 82 -2.73 0.76 6.46
CA PHE A 82 -3.24 1.60 7.54
C PHE A 82 -4.40 2.47 7.07
N LEU A 83 -4.25 3.16 5.94
CA LEU A 83 -5.31 4.01 5.41
C LEU A 83 -6.57 3.19 5.01
N GLN A 84 -6.40 1.98 4.47
CA GLN A 84 -7.50 1.05 4.21
C GLN A 84 -8.20 0.62 5.51
N LEU A 85 -7.45 0.37 6.58
CA LEU A 85 -8.00 0.02 7.89
C LEU A 85 -8.81 1.18 8.45
N VAL A 86 -8.31 2.42 8.38
CA VAL A 86 -9.04 3.62 8.79
C VAL A 86 -10.35 3.73 8.00
N LYS A 87 -10.30 3.58 6.67
CA LYS A 87 -11.50 3.60 5.81
C LYS A 87 -12.50 2.55 6.25
N LYS A 88 -12.07 1.32 6.49
CA LYS A 88 -12.96 0.22 6.90
C LYS A 88 -13.56 0.48 8.28
N ALA A 89 -12.76 0.96 9.23
CA ALA A 89 -13.19 1.24 10.59
C ALA A 89 -14.24 2.35 10.66
N THR A 90 -14.17 3.35 9.77
CA THR A 90 -15.10 4.49 9.78
C THR A 90 -16.28 4.36 8.81
N THR A 91 -16.29 3.34 7.95
CA THR A 91 -17.41 3.05 7.03
C THR A 91 -18.22 1.81 7.42
N ALA A 92 -17.70 0.96 8.33
CA ALA A 92 -18.42 -0.19 8.82
C ALA A 92 -19.73 0.22 9.53
N ALA A 93 -20.82 -0.43 9.16
CA ALA A 93 -22.06 -0.36 9.93
C ALA A 93 -21.79 -0.86 11.36
N PRO A 94 -22.49 -0.32 12.38
CA PRO A 94 -22.38 -0.81 13.74
C PRO A 94 -22.53 -2.34 13.78
N ALA A 95 -21.60 -3.01 14.45
CA ALA A 95 -21.66 -4.47 14.59
C ALA A 95 -23.02 -4.87 15.18
N ALA A 96 -23.59 -5.96 14.64
CA ALA A 96 -24.80 -6.53 15.21
C ALA A 96 -24.55 -6.91 16.68
N PRO A 97 -25.56 -6.77 17.57
CA PRO A 97 -25.42 -7.23 18.95
C PRO A 97 -24.98 -8.70 19.00
N HIS A 98 -24.03 -9.03 19.87
CA HIS A 98 -23.55 -10.41 20.11
C HIS A 98 -24.60 -11.26 20.83
N GLY A 99 -25.70 -10.63 21.28
CA GLY A 99 -26.81 -11.27 21.95
C GLY A 99 -27.69 -10.21 22.63
N TYR A 100 -28.64 -10.67 23.45
CA TYR A 100 -29.43 -9.81 24.33
C TYR A 100 -29.37 -10.35 25.75
N VAL A 101 -29.06 -9.50 26.71
CA VAL A 101 -29.22 -9.77 28.13
C VAL A 101 -30.47 -9.06 28.65
N THR A 102 -31.06 -9.57 29.72
CA THR A 102 -32.20 -8.93 30.38
C THR A 102 -31.70 -8.26 31.65
N ASN A 103 -31.94 -6.95 31.81
CA ASN A 103 -31.58 -6.23 33.03
C ASN A 103 -32.49 -6.64 34.21
N GLU A 104 -32.18 -6.16 35.42
CA GLU A 104 -32.97 -6.45 36.63
C GLU A 104 -34.44 -6.00 36.55
N GLU A 105 -34.74 -5.04 35.65
CA GLU A 105 -36.09 -4.56 35.37
C GLU A 105 -36.84 -5.37 34.30
N GLY A 106 -36.23 -6.45 33.77
CA GLY A 106 -36.84 -7.28 32.73
C GLY A 106 -36.69 -6.76 31.28
N LYS A 107 -35.93 -5.69 31.05
CA LYS A 107 -35.69 -5.10 29.71
C LYS A 107 -34.54 -5.79 28.99
N ARG A 108 -34.77 -6.18 27.73
CA ARG A 108 -33.72 -6.72 26.85
C ARG A 108 -32.77 -5.60 26.41
N GLN A 109 -31.48 -5.77 26.67
CA GLN A 109 -30.41 -4.89 26.25
C GLN A 109 -29.46 -5.64 25.31
N PRO A 110 -29.03 -5.01 24.20
CA PRO A 110 -28.08 -5.63 23.29
C PRO A 110 -26.71 -5.80 23.97
N VAL A 111 -26.15 -7.02 23.93
CA VAL A 111 -24.75 -7.25 24.29
C VAL A 111 -23.92 -6.68 23.16
N THR A 112 -23.35 -5.52 23.40
CA THR A 112 -22.36 -4.96 22.48
C THR A 112 -21.03 -5.58 22.92
N GLY A 113 -20.41 -6.43 22.09
CA GLY A 113 -19.08 -7.02 22.32
C GLY A 113 -17.99 -5.95 22.21
N LYS A 114 -18.13 -4.90 23.02
CA LYS A 114 -17.27 -3.73 23.02
C LYS A 114 -15.87 -4.19 23.43
N PRO A 115 -14.82 -3.71 22.74
CA PRO A 115 -13.46 -3.92 23.20
C PRO A 115 -13.29 -3.40 24.62
N VAL A 116 -12.65 -4.19 25.47
CA VAL A 116 -12.29 -3.83 26.84
C VAL A 116 -10.78 -3.93 26.98
N LEU A 117 -10.16 -2.93 27.60
CA LEU A 117 -8.75 -3.00 27.96
C LEU A 117 -8.63 -3.80 29.26
N THR A 118 -7.89 -4.90 29.21
CA THR A 118 -7.59 -5.79 30.35
C THR A 118 -6.11 -5.70 30.71
N GLU A 119 -5.70 -6.38 31.79
CA GLU A 119 -4.28 -6.51 32.15
C GLU A 119 -3.43 -7.21 31.07
N HIS A 120 -4.05 -7.97 30.17
CA HIS A 120 -3.40 -8.64 29.04
C HIS A 120 -3.53 -7.89 27.72
N GLY A 121 -4.03 -6.65 27.75
CA GLY A 121 -4.27 -5.83 26.56
C GLY A 121 -5.74 -5.82 26.12
N TRP A 122 -5.96 -5.44 24.87
CA TRP A 122 -7.30 -5.31 24.29
C TRP A 122 -7.95 -6.68 24.12
N HIS A 123 -9.13 -6.85 24.71
CA HIS A 123 -9.96 -8.03 24.55
C HIS A 123 -11.30 -7.65 23.92
N VAL A 124 -11.72 -8.38 22.88
CA VAL A 124 -13.06 -8.26 22.29
C VAL A 124 -13.88 -9.46 22.77
N PRO A 125 -14.89 -9.26 23.64
CA PRO A 125 -15.76 -10.35 24.09
C PRO A 125 -16.50 -10.98 22.90
N GLY A 126 -16.43 -12.31 22.81
CA GLY A 126 -17.08 -13.12 21.76
C GLY A 126 -18.59 -13.17 21.90
#